data_AF-A0A2D8NMG3-F1
#
_entry.id   AF-A0A2D8NMG3-F1
#
_cell.length_a   1.000
_cell.length_b   1.000
_cell.length_c   1.000
_cell.angle_alpha   90.00
_cell.angle_beta   90.00
_cell.angle_gamma   90.00
#
_symmetry.space_group_name_H-M   'P 1'
#
loop_
_entity.id
_entity.type
_entity.pdbx_description
1 polymer ?
#
loop_
_entity_poly.entity_id
_entity_poly.type
_entity_poly.pdbx_seq_one_letter_code
_entity_poly.pdbx_strand_id
1 'polypeptide(L)'
;MSLGQHLVELRKRLMIAAIALVVGMVVAFFITDFVIWLITEPIRYIAVERGDEIDVAVMFSTVTSAFDLRIRMAFAIGLVLSAPVWLWQIWAFVMPGLTRTEIRYTIWFVAAAIPLFFAGCWTGLLVMPHIVEIMATFVPEGGSSFYDAKYYYDFVMKLIIVVGVSFVLPVFLVALNIAG
;
A
#
# COMPACT_ATOMS: atom_id res chain seq x y z
N MET A 1 -28.15 18.61 -3.81
CA MET A 1 -27.83 18.62 -2.36
C MET A 1 -27.19 19.95 -2.02
N SER A 2 -27.36 20.48 -0.81
CA SER A 2 -26.60 21.68 -0.39
C SER A 2 -25.15 21.30 -0.07
N LEU A 3 -24.21 22.27 -0.17
CA LEU A 3 -22.80 22.03 0.17
C LEU A 3 -22.62 21.47 1.60
N GLY A 4 -23.43 21.94 2.55
CA GLY A 4 -23.42 21.43 3.92
C GLY A 4 -23.79 19.94 4.02
N GLN A 5 -24.77 19.48 3.24
CA GLN A 5 -25.14 18.07 3.20
C GLN A 5 -24.02 17.19 2.62
N HIS A 6 -23.32 17.72 1.60
CA HIS A 6 -22.19 17.02 0.98
C HIS A 6 -21.01 16.85 1.95
N LEU A 7 -20.71 17.88 2.77
CA LEU A 7 -19.68 17.79 3.81
C LEU A 7 -20.04 16.80 4.93
N VAL A 8 -21.32 16.72 5.30
CA VAL A 8 -21.81 15.73 6.27
C VAL A 8 -21.63 14.31 5.72
N GLU A 9 -21.90 14.11 4.43
CA GLU A 9 -21.64 12.83 3.78
C GLU A 9 -20.15 12.49 3.75
N LEU A 10 -19.28 13.43 3.36
CA LEU A 10 -17.83 13.23 3.39
C LEU A 10 -17.37 12.75 4.76
N ARG A 11 -17.80 13.42 5.84
CA ARG A 11 -17.45 13.04 7.21
C ARG A 11 -17.89 11.61 7.54
N LYS A 12 -19.12 11.24 7.17
CA LYS A 12 -19.66 9.89 7.40
C LYS A 12 -18.82 8.83 6.65
N ARG A 13 -18.53 9.07 5.37
CA ARG A 13 -17.74 8.15 4.53
C ARG A 13 -16.31 8.00 5.07
N LEU A 14 -15.68 9.12 5.44
CA LEU A 14 -14.34 9.15 6.03
C LEU A 14 -14.28 8.39 7.35
N MET A 15 -15.27 8.55 8.23
CA MET A 15 -15.34 7.80 9.49
C MET A 15 -15.44 6.29 9.26
N ILE A 16 -16.26 5.85 8.30
CA ILE A 16 -16.39 4.42 7.98
C ILE A 16 -15.06 3.86 7.43
N ALA A 17 -14.41 4.60 6.53
CA ALA A 17 -13.10 4.21 6.00
C ALA A 17 -12.02 4.17 7.10
N ALA A 18 -12.01 5.15 8.01
CA ALA A 18 -11.08 5.20 9.14
C ALA A 18 -11.29 4.03 10.11
N ILE A 19 -12.54 3.69 10.43
CA ILE A 19 -12.84 2.51 11.28
C ILE A 19 -12.37 1.23 10.60
N ALA A 20 -12.64 1.06 9.30
CA ALA A 20 -12.19 -0.10 8.55
C ALA A 20 -10.65 -0.19 8.50
N LEU A 21 -9.96 0.94 8.37
CA LEU A 21 -8.50 1.01 8.48
C LEU A 21 -8.03 0.57 9.86
N VAL A 22 -8.62 1.07 10.95
CA VAL A 22 -8.24 0.68 12.31
C VAL A 22 -8.45 -0.82 12.54
N VAL A 23 -9.58 -1.39 12.08
CA VAL A 23 -9.81 -2.84 12.12
C VAL A 23 -8.75 -3.58 11.30
N GLY A 24 -8.46 -3.08 10.10
CA GLY A 24 -7.39 -3.59 9.24
C GLY A 24 -6.02 -3.56 9.92
N MET A 25 -5.70 -2.50 10.67
CA MET A 25 -4.46 -2.37 11.44
C MET A 25 -4.35 -3.40 12.55
N VAL A 26 -5.45 -3.67 13.27
CA VAL A 26 -5.48 -4.71 14.31
C VAL A 26 -5.20 -6.07 13.70
N VAL A 27 -5.85 -6.40 12.57
CA VAL A 27 -5.59 -7.66 11.85
C VAL A 27 -4.15 -7.69 11.32
N ALA A 28 -3.69 -6.59 10.73
CA ALA A 28 -2.34 -6.44 10.19
C ALA A 28 -1.25 -6.66 11.24
N PHE A 29 -1.48 -6.25 12.48
CA PHE A 29 -0.54 -6.43 13.58
C PHE A 29 -0.16 -7.90 13.79
N PHE A 30 -1.11 -8.83 13.64
CA PHE A 30 -0.87 -10.27 13.80
C PHE A 30 -0.12 -10.90 12.61
N ILE A 31 -0.24 -10.33 11.41
CA ILE A 31 0.42 -10.84 10.20
C ILE A 31 1.71 -10.08 9.86
N THR A 32 2.07 -9.07 10.66
CA THR A 32 3.21 -8.19 10.38
C THR A 32 4.51 -8.98 10.27
N ASP A 33 4.72 -9.97 11.13
CA ASP A 33 5.95 -10.79 11.12
C ASP A 33 6.10 -11.58 9.81
N PHE A 34 5.00 -12.11 9.27
CA PHE A 34 4.99 -12.79 7.97
C PHE A 34 5.34 -11.83 6.82
N VAL A 35 4.76 -10.63 6.84
CA VAL A 35 5.00 -9.62 5.79
C VAL A 35 6.44 -9.09 5.86
N ILE A 36 6.97 -8.88 7.06
CA ILE A 36 8.38 -8.52 7.26
C ILE A 36 9.27 -9.58 6.62
N TRP A 37 9.05 -10.87 6.95
CA TRP A 37 9.83 -11.98 6.40
C TRP A 37 9.80 -12.00 4.86
N LEU A 38 8.61 -11.84 4.25
CA LEU A 38 8.46 -11.80 2.80
C LEU A 38 9.26 -10.67 2.15
N ILE A 39 9.33 -9.51 2.80
CA ILE A 39 10.02 -8.32 2.28
C ILE A 39 11.53 -8.39 2.51
N THR A 40 11.99 -9.04 3.58
CA THR A 40 13.43 -9.20 3.83
C THR A 40 14.09 -10.23 2.89
N GLU A 41 13.32 -11.13 2.28
CA GLU A 41 13.87 -12.24 1.49
C GLU A 41 14.83 -11.79 0.36
N PRO A 42 14.50 -10.79 -0.48
CA PRO A 42 15.39 -10.38 -1.58
C PRO A 42 16.73 -9.84 -1.09
N ILE A 43 16.72 -9.12 0.04
CA ILE A 43 17.95 -8.63 0.68
C ILE A 43 18.84 -9.82 1.07
N ARG A 44 18.26 -10.86 1.67
CA ARG A 44 19.00 -12.06 2.07
C ARG A 44 19.60 -12.78 0.88
N TYR A 45 18.89 -12.86 -0.24
CA TYR A 45 19.39 -13.48 -1.46
C TYR A 45 20.62 -12.73 -2.01
N ILE A 46 20.53 -11.40 -2.12
CA ILE A 46 21.63 -10.54 -2.60
C ILE A 46 22.86 -10.66 -1.67
N ALA A 47 22.64 -10.76 -0.35
CA ALA A 47 23.72 -10.94 0.63
C ALA A 47 24.53 -12.20 0.38
N VAL A 48 23.83 -13.32 0.15
CA VAL A 48 24.44 -14.62 -0.08
C VAL A 48 25.18 -14.65 -1.41
N GLU A 49 24.61 -14.07 -2.47
CA GLU A 49 25.22 -14.05 -3.80
C GLU A 49 26.51 -13.22 -3.86
N ARG A 50 26.60 -12.14 -3.07
CA ARG A 50 27.82 -11.33 -2.94
C ARG A 50 28.88 -11.91 -2.00
N GLY A 51 28.60 -13.02 -1.32
CA GLY A 51 29.52 -13.64 -0.36
C GLY A 51 29.64 -12.88 0.98
N ASP A 52 28.76 -11.92 1.20
CA ASP A 52 28.74 -10.99 2.34
C ASP A 52 27.65 -11.43 3.35
N GLU A 53 27.77 -12.64 3.90
CA GLU A 53 26.82 -13.16 4.91
C GLU A 53 26.70 -12.25 6.16
N ILE A 54 27.61 -11.28 6.33
CA ILE A 54 27.68 -10.38 7.49
C ILE A 54 27.18 -8.95 7.16
N ASP A 55 27.23 -8.48 5.90
CA ASP A 55 27.14 -7.04 5.62
C ASP A 55 25.78 -6.55 5.12
N VAL A 56 24.87 -7.45 4.75
CA VAL A 56 23.50 -7.05 4.37
C VAL A 56 22.52 -7.33 5.52
N ALA A 57 22.78 -6.68 6.65
CA ALA A 57 21.91 -6.74 7.82
C ALA A 57 20.90 -5.59 7.82
N VAL A 58 19.64 -5.92 8.09
CA VAL A 58 18.62 -4.91 8.39
C VAL A 58 18.89 -4.35 9.79
N MET A 59 19.28 -3.09 9.89
CA MET A 59 19.71 -2.47 11.15
C MET A 59 18.59 -1.71 11.84
N PHE A 60 18.57 -1.77 13.17
CA PHE A 60 17.66 -1.02 14.03
C PHE A 60 18.44 0.07 14.76
N SER A 61 18.25 1.32 14.33
CA SER A 61 19.08 2.46 14.76
C SER A 61 18.82 2.96 16.18
N THR A 62 17.66 2.64 16.78
CA THR A 62 17.29 3.07 18.13
C THR A 62 16.56 1.96 18.90
N VAL A 63 16.47 2.08 20.23
CA VAL A 63 15.71 1.13 21.08
C VAL A 63 14.21 1.11 20.75
N THR A 64 13.66 2.19 20.19
CA THR A 64 12.25 2.30 19.83
C THR A 64 11.95 1.90 18.38
N SER A 65 12.99 1.70 17.56
CA SER A 65 12.85 1.48 16.11
C SER A 65 12.03 0.23 15.76
N ALA A 66 12.21 -0.88 16.49
CA ALA A 66 11.43 -2.09 16.27
C ALA A 66 9.92 -1.89 16.55
N PHE A 67 9.59 -1.10 17.57
CA PHE A 67 8.20 -0.75 17.88
C PHE A 67 7.60 0.19 16.82
N ASP A 68 8.33 1.25 16.44
CA ASP A 68 7.90 2.19 15.38
C ASP A 68 7.69 1.46 14.05
N LEU A 69 8.60 0.55 13.70
CA LEU A 69 8.48 -0.29 12.51
C LEU A 69 7.18 -1.12 12.54
N ARG A 70 6.90 -1.82 13.65
CA ARG A 70 5.68 -2.63 13.74
C ARG A 70 4.41 -1.81 13.58
N ILE A 71 4.34 -0.62 14.18
CA ILE A 71 3.17 0.25 14.04
C ILE A 71 3.01 0.75 12.59
N ARG A 72 4.11 1.14 11.94
CA ARG A 72 4.10 1.56 10.53
C ARG A 72 3.68 0.44 9.59
N MET A 73 4.19 -0.76 9.81
CA MET A 73 3.82 -1.94 9.04
C MET A 73 2.35 -2.28 9.25
N ALA A 74 1.86 -2.28 10.49
CA ALA A 74 0.43 -2.50 10.78
C ALA A 74 -0.45 -1.45 10.09
N PHE A 75 -0.03 -0.18 10.06
CA PHE A 75 -0.72 0.88 9.31
C PHE A 75 -0.74 0.60 7.80
N ALA A 76 0.43 0.34 7.19
CA ALA A 76 0.54 0.14 5.75
C ALA A 76 -0.20 -1.12 5.26
N ILE A 77 -0.01 -2.25 5.94
CA ILE A 77 -0.72 -3.50 5.66
C ILE A 77 -2.22 -3.31 5.93
N GLY A 78 -2.59 -2.64 7.02
CA GLY A 78 -3.97 -2.33 7.34
C GLY A 78 -4.66 -1.49 6.26
N LEU A 79 -3.93 -0.56 5.63
CA LEU A 79 -4.41 0.22 4.49
C LEU A 79 -4.67 -0.66 3.26
N VAL A 80 -3.80 -1.63 2.98
CA VAL A 80 -4.00 -2.60 1.90
C VAL A 80 -5.19 -3.51 2.18
N LEU A 81 -5.30 -4.06 3.39
CA LEU A 81 -6.39 -4.96 3.79
C LEU A 81 -7.76 -4.26 3.80
N SER A 82 -7.79 -2.99 4.20
CA SER A 82 -9.03 -2.20 4.24
C SER A 82 -9.43 -1.60 2.88
N ALA A 83 -8.65 -1.85 1.81
CA ALA A 83 -8.92 -1.36 0.46
C ALA A 83 -10.32 -1.60 -0.07
N PRO A 84 -10.95 -2.78 0.09
CA PRO A 84 -12.33 -2.98 -0.34
C PRO A 84 -13.30 -1.96 0.26
N VAL A 85 -13.07 -1.56 1.52
CA VAL A 85 -13.95 -0.63 2.23
C VAL A 85 -13.65 0.82 1.84
N TRP A 86 -12.40 1.27 1.92
CA TRP A 86 -12.10 2.67 1.63
C TRP A 86 -12.25 3.01 0.15
N LEU A 87 -11.94 2.11 -0.78
CA LEU A 87 -12.25 2.29 -2.21
C LEU A 87 -13.75 2.45 -2.42
N TRP A 88 -14.57 1.60 -1.80
CA TRP A 88 -16.02 1.73 -1.86
C TRP A 88 -16.50 3.07 -1.29
N GLN A 89 -15.97 3.53 -0.15
CA GLN A 89 -16.38 4.81 0.44
C GLN A 89 -16.01 6.02 -0.44
N ILE A 90 -14.87 5.99 -1.14
CA ILE A 90 -14.49 7.04 -2.10
C ILE A 90 -15.55 7.14 -3.20
N TRP A 91 -15.92 6.02 -3.83
CA TRP A 91 -16.92 6.01 -4.89
C TRP A 91 -18.32 6.32 -4.37
N ALA A 92 -18.67 5.82 -3.18
CA ALA A 92 -19.95 6.08 -2.56
C ALA A 92 -20.16 7.53 -2.15
N PHE A 93 -19.09 8.31 -2.01
CA PHE A 93 -19.16 9.75 -1.85
C PHE A 93 -19.51 10.48 -3.16
N VAL A 94 -19.13 9.93 -4.31
CA VAL A 94 -19.43 10.51 -5.64
C VAL A 94 -20.85 10.15 -6.12
N MET A 95 -21.34 8.95 -5.77
CA MET A 95 -22.66 8.43 -6.16
C MET A 95 -23.88 9.37 -5.98
N PRO A 96 -24.01 10.17 -4.89
CA PRO A 96 -25.21 10.98 -4.66
C PRO A 96 -25.49 12.05 -5.73
N GLY A 97 -24.48 12.41 -6.52
CA GLY A 97 -24.60 13.35 -7.63
C GLY A 97 -24.99 12.71 -8.98
N LEU A 98 -25.07 11.37 -9.05
CA LEU A 98 -25.21 10.61 -10.28
C LEU A 98 -26.66 10.17 -10.56
N THR A 99 -26.98 9.95 -11.84
CA THR A 99 -28.25 9.37 -12.26
C THR A 99 -28.36 7.90 -11.86
N ARG A 100 -29.57 7.34 -11.83
CA ARG A 100 -29.80 5.92 -11.47
C ARG A 100 -29.02 4.94 -12.37
N THR A 101 -28.81 5.30 -13.63
CA THR A 101 -28.05 4.51 -14.60
C THR A 101 -26.55 4.58 -14.29
N GLU A 102 -26.03 5.77 -13.98
CA GLU A 102 -24.64 6.01 -13.59
C GLU A 102 -24.25 5.29 -12.29
N ILE A 103 -25.14 5.24 -11.30
CA ILE A 103 -24.91 4.49 -10.04
C ILE A 103 -24.59 3.01 -10.33
N ARG A 104 -25.26 2.39 -11.31
CA ARG A 104 -24.98 1.00 -11.69
C ARG A 104 -23.58 0.84 -12.26
N TYR A 105 -23.12 1.77 -13.09
CA TYR A 105 -21.75 1.77 -13.61
C TYR A 105 -20.72 1.94 -12.50
N THR A 106 -20.98 2.83 -11.53
CA THR A 106 -20.09 3.01 -10.36
C THR A 106 -19.86 1.71 -9.59
N ILE A 107 -20.89 0.88 -9.42
CA ILE A 107 -20.76 -0.41 -8.73
C ILE A 107 -19.82 -1.35 -9.50
N TRP A 108 -19.97 -1.44 -10.83
CA TRP A 108 -19.08 -2.24 -11.68
C TRP A 108 -17.64 -1.71 -11.65
N PHE A 109 -17.45 -0.40 -11.60
CA PHE A 109 -16.13 0.21 -11.47
C PHE A 109 -15.47 -0.14 -10.14
N VAL A 110 -16.19 -0.08 -9.01
CA VAL A 110 -15.62 -0.50 -7.72
C VAL A 110 -15.30 -1.98 -7.73
N ALA A 111 -16.18 -2.82 -8.31
CA ALA A 111 -15.94 -4.25 -8.43
C ALA A 111 -14.68 -4.57 -9.27
N ALA A 112 -14.32 -3.73 -10.24
CA ALA A 112 -13.07 -3.82 -10.97
C ALA A 112 -11.87 -3.20 -10.22
N ALA A 113 -12.06 -2.07 -9.53
CA ALA A 113 -11.01 -1.35 -8.83
C ALA A 113 -10.37 -2.16 -7.70
N ILE A 114 -11.18 -2.90 -6.94
CA ILE A 114 -10.71 -3.70 -5.80
C ILE A 114 -9.69 -4.78 -6.23
N PRO A 115 -10.02 -5.71 -7.16
CA PRO A 115 -9.05 -6.71 -7.60
C PRO A 115 -7.85 -6.08 -8.31
N LEU A 116 -8.06 -4.97 -9.03
CA LEU A 116 -6.98 -4.27 -9.73
C LEU A 116 -5.99 -3.63 -8.74
N PHE A 117 -6.47 -3.07 -7.63
CA PHE A 117 -5.64 -2.58 -6.53
C PHE A 117 -4.76 -3.70 -5.97
N PHE A 118 -5.33 -4.86 -5.65
CA PHE A 118 -4.57 -6.00 -5.15
C PHE A 118 -3.59 -6.56 -6.20
N ALA A 119 -3.97 -6.58 -7.48
CA ALA A 119 -3.07 -6.94 -8.57
C ALA A 119 -1.90 -5.95 -8.69
N GLY A 120 -2.15 -4.66 -8.46
CA GLY A 120 -1.10 -3.64 -8.40
C GLY A 120 -0.18 -3.84 -7.19
N CYS A 121 -0.71 -4.11 -6.00
CA CYS A 121 0.11 -4.42 -4.83
C CYS A 121 0.96 -5.68 -5.06
N TRP A 122 0.39 -6.72 -5.67
CA TRP A 122 1.10 -7.93 -6.07
C TRP A 122 2.22 -7.62 -7.07
N THR A 123 1.95 -6.79 -8.08
CA THR A 123 2.97 -6.33 -9.04
C THR A 123 4.07 -5.54 -8.34
N GLY A 124 3.73 -4.70 -7.36
CA GLY A 124 4.69 -3.98 -6.52
C GLY A 124 5.63 -4.92 -5.77
N LEU A 125 5.12 -6.04 -5.23
CA LEU A 125 5.94 -7.07 -4.60
C LEU A 125 6.91 -7.75 -5.58
N LEU A 126 6.48 -8.00 -6.82
CA LEU A 126 7.32 -8.61 -7.86
C LEU A 126 8.42 -7.65 -8.37
N VAL A 127 8.13 -6.35 -8.44
CA VAL A 127 9.07 -5.33 -8.93
C VAL A 127 10.06 -4.92 -7.84
N MET A 128 9.66 -4.93 -6.57
CA MET A 128 10.49 -4.57 -5.42
C MET A 128 11.92 -5.18 -5.43
N PRO A 129 12.12 -6.51 -5.59
CA PRO A 129 13.45 -7.11 -5.56
C PRO A 129 14.37 -6.52 -6.64
N HIS A 130 13.85 -6.33 -7.86
CA HIS A 130 14.61 -5.73 -8.96
C HIS A 130 15.03 -4.29 -8.66
N ILE A 131 14.18 -3.51 -8.00
CA ILE A 131 14.55 -2.15 -7.59
C ILE A 131 15.68 -2.20 -6.57
N VAL A 132 15.60 -3.09 -5.57
CA VAL A 132 16.64 -3.23 -4.54
C VAL A 132 17.97 -3.67 -5.17
N GLU A 133 17.93 -4.62 -6.10
CA GLU A 133 19.10 -5.09 -6.86
C GLU A 133 19.75 -3.95 -7.65
N ILE A 134 18.96 -3.18 -8.41
CA ILE A 134 19.43 -2.01 -9.15
C ILE A 134 20.04 -0.97 -8.21
N MET A 135 19.41 -0.69 -7.06
CA MET A 135 19.97 0.23 -6.05
C MET A 135 21.32 -0.26 -5.52
N ALA A 136 21.48 -1.57 -5.34
CA ALA A 136 22.74 -2.18 -4.90
C ALA A 136 23.87 -2.10 -5.95
N THR A 137 23.56 -1.90 -7.23
CA THR A 137 24.59 -1.69 -8.28
C THR A 137 25.21 -0.29 -8.26
N PHE A 138 24.57 0.68 -7.60
CA PHE A 138 25.12 2.04 -7.45
C PHE A 138 26.15 2.14 -6.31
N VAL A 139 26.34 1.07 -5.55
CA VAL A 139 27.31 1.01 -4.46
C VAL A 139 28.71 0.81 -5.07
N PRO A 140 29.68 1.70 -4.82
CA PRO A 140 31.03 1.57 -5.36
C PRO A 140 31.73 0.28 -4.90
N GLU A 141 32.68 -0.21 -5.70
CA GLU A 141 33.52 -1.34 -5.31
C GLU A 141 34.25 -1.07 -3.98
N GLY A 142 34.16 -2.01 -3.05
CA GLY A 142 34.69 -1.87 -1.68
C GLY A 142 33.78 -1.13 -0.70
N GLY A 143 32.58 -0.72 -1.11
CA GLY A 143 31.54 -0.17 -0.22
C GLY A 143 30.58 -1.24 0.30
N SER A 144 30.20 -1.14 1.58
CA SER A 144 29.18 -1.99 2.20
C SER A 144 27.81 -1.29 2.24
N SER A 145 26.73 -2.09 2.23
CA SER A 145 25.35 -1.60 2.18
C SER A 145 24.55 -2.01 3.41
N PHE A 146 24.43 -1.08 4.35
CA PHE A 146 23.58 -1.24 5.52
C PHE A 146 22.19 -0.66 5.25
N TYR A 147 21.16 -1.49 5.38
CA TYR A 147 19.78 -1.04 5.24
C TYR A 147 19.18 -0.78 6.62
N ASP A 148 18.90 0.49 6.95
CA ASP A 148 18.10 0.79 8.13
C ASP A 148 16.66 0.28 7.92
N ALA A 149 16.20 -0.52 8.88
CA ALA A 149 14.92 -1.22 8.84
C ALA A 149 13.77 -0.26 8.52
N LYS A 150 13.70 0.86 9.25
CA LYS A 150 12.59 1.80 9.13
C LYS A 150 12.51 2.34 7.71
N TYR A 151 13.62 2.79 7.16
CA TYR A 151 13.64 3.36 5.81
C TYR A 151 13.35 2.33 4.73
N TYR A 152 13.92 1.13 4.88
CA TYR A 152 13.70 0.05 3.92
C TYR A 152 12.24 -0.38 3.85
N TYR A 153 11.63 -0.73 4.98
CA TYR A 153 10.23 -1.14 5.00
C TYR A 153 9.28 -0.01 4.63
N ASP A 154 9.54 1.24 5.05
CA ASP A 154 8.74 2.39 4.62
C ASP A 154 8.80 2.58 3.11
N PHE A 155 9.97 2.41 2.50
CA PHE A 155 10.12 2.45 1.04
C PHE A 155 9.30 1.35 0.35
N VAL A 156 9.47 0.09 0.76
CA VAL A 156 8.77 -1.05 0.16
C VAL A 156 7.25 -0.93 0.30
N MET A 157 6.77 -0.55 1.49
CA MET A 157 5.33 -0.36 1.73
C MET A 157 4.76 0.76 0.86
N LYS A 158 5.46 1.90 0.77
CA LYS A 158 5.04 3.01 -0.10
C LYS A 158 5.01 2.57 -1.56
N LEU A 159 6.02 1.85 -2.03
CA LEU A 159 6.05 1.32 -3.39
C LEU A 159 4.82 0.44 -3.65
N ILE A 160 4.55 -0.54 -2.79
CA ILE A 160 3.40 -1.47 -2.94
C ILE A 160 2.07 -0.72 -2.98
N ILE A 161 1.87 0.24 -2.08
CA ILE A 161 0.64 1.03 -2.00
C ILE A 161 0.50 1.93 -3.23
N VAL A 162 1.58 2.63 -3.63
CA VAL A 162 1.55 3.54 -4.78
C VAL A 162 1.28 2.76 -6.07
N VAL A 163 1.91 1.60 -6.28
CA VAL A 163 1.63 0.75 -7.45
C VAL A 163 0.19 0.23 -7.41
N GLY A 164 -0.30 -0.20 -6.24
CA GLY A 164 -1.70 -0.58 -6.04
C GLY A 164 -2.68 0.52 -6.43
N VAL A 165 -2.48 1.75 -5.94
CA VAL A 165 -3.32 2.90 -6.29
C VAL A 165 -3.18 3.25 -7.78
N SER A 166 -1.98 3.17 -8.34
CA SER A 166 -1.73 3.45 -9.76
C SER A 166 -2.52 2.51 -10.67
N PHE A 167 -2.66 1.25 -10.26
CA PHE A 167 -3.48 0.27 -10.97
C PHE A 167 -4.97 0.61 -10.94
N VAL A 168 -5.47 1.39 -9.98
CA VAL A 168 -6.86 1.85 -9.94
C VAL A 168 -7.10 3.03 -10.90
N LEU A 169 -6.06 3.78 -11.28
CA LEU A 169 -6.19 4.97 -12.14
C LEU A 169 -6.89 4.71 -13.47
N PRO A 170 -6.61 3.64 -14.24
CA PRO A 170 -7.33 3.35 -15.48
C PRO A 170 -8.84 3.23 -15.29
N VAL A 171 -9.27 2.58 -14.20
CA VAL A 171 -10.71 2.44 -13.87
C VAL A 171 -11.32 3.80 -13.59
N PHE A 172 -10.60 4.65 -12.86
CA PHE A 172 -11.03 6.02 -12.58
C PHE A 172 -11.15 6.87 -13.86
N LEU A 173 -10.19 6.75 -14.79
CA LEU A 173 -10.21 7.47 -16.07
C LEU A 173 -11.38 7.03 -16.95
N VAL A 174 -11.63 5.71 -17.05
CA VAL A 174 -12.78 5.19 -17.81
C VAL A 174 -14.09 5.68 -17.21
N ALA A 175 -14.21 5.68 -15.88
CA ALA A 175 -15.40 6.19 -15.20
C ALA A 175 -15.63 7.68 -15.45
N LEU A 176 -14.58 8.50 -15.41
CA LEU A 176 -14.66 9.93 -15.74
C LEU A 176 -15.08 10.15 -17.19
N ASN A 177 -14.47 9.43 -18.14
CA ASN A 177 -14.80 9.55 -19.57
C ASN A 177 -16.26 9.17 -19.88
N ILE A 178 -16.87 8.27 -19.11
CA ILE A 178 -18.31 7.94 -19.25
C ILE A 178 -19.19 9.02 -18.60
N ALA A 179 -18.70 9.70 -17.56
CA ALA A 179 -19.43 10.76 -16.87
C ALA A 179 -19.46 12.09 -17.66
N GLY A 180 -18.54 12.29 -18.60
CA GLY A 180 -18.43 13.49 -19.46
C GLY A 180 -17.22 14.34 -19.10
#